data_AF-A0A1W9T0W2-F1
#
_entry.id   AF-A0A1W9T0W2-F1
#
_cell.length_a   1.000
_cell.length_b   1.000
_cell.length_c   1.000
_cell.angle_alpha   90.00
_cell.angle_beta   90.00
_cell.angle_gamma   90.00
#
_symmetry.space_group_name_H-M   'P 1'
#
loop_
_entity.id
_entity.type
_entity.pdbx_description
1 polymer ?
#
loop_
_entity_poly.entity_id
_entity_poly.type
_entity_poly.pdbx_seq_one_letter_code
_entity_poly.pdbx_strand_id
1 'polypeptide(L)'
;MKNKTTYIITLILAFSVGNVYSQNIKITKQPHNIDAFLTLRNVIATTPEGGAAIFLQALKIYVKNPKLGKKCLVISVHKSLLKEGKTYKGFKLASSDMDLIKRNIENNKLIPNSYILGSAPKNNYKVELPYEYEFSSNILGKTKDGTKVFVKCSGSDTKRYLILKKNNRGLWKVTTWTSVLANIQEPPDDDDL
;
A
#
# COMPACT_ATOMS: atom_id res chain seq x y z
N MET A 1 -39.15 57.49 -21.28
CA MET A 1 -37.87 56.85 -20.92
C MET A 1 -38.13 55.39 -20.58
N LYS A 2 -37.63 54.43 -21.38
CA LYS A 2 -37.82 52.98 -21.18
C LYS A 2 -36.58 52.44 -20.45
N ASN A 3 -36.73 52.03 -19.19
CA ASN A 3 -35.66 51.44 -18.40
C ASN A 3 -35.40 50.00 -18.87
N LYS A 4 -34.19 49.75 -19.39
CA LYS A 4 -33.70 48.40 -19.71
C LYS A 4 -33.14 47.79 -18.43
N THR A 5 -33.80 46.76 -17.92
CA THR A 5 -33.27 45.93 -16.82
C THR A 5 -32.24 44.96 -17.39
N THR A 6 -30.97 45.15 -17.01
CA THR A 6 -29.86 44.26 -17.34
C THR A 6 -29.85 43.07 -16.39
N TYR A 7 -29.96 41.85 -16.91
CA TYR A 7 -29.79 40.62 -16.13
C TYR A 7 -28.32 40.22 -16.12
N ILE A 8 -27.71 40.22 -14.94
CA ILE A 8 -26.36 39.68 -14.70
C ILE A 8 -26.50 38.16 -14.52
N ILE A 9 -25.99 37.39 -15.47
CA ILE A 9 -25.89 35.93 -15.37
C ILE A 9 -24.62 35.62 -14.56
N THR A 10 -24.78 35.27 -13.28
CA THR A 10 -23.68 34.78 -12.46
C THR A 10 -23.40 33.32 -12.82
N LEU A 11 -22.30 33.09 -13.53
CA LEU A 11 -21.79 31.76 -13.83
C LEU A 11 -21.21 31.13 -12.55
N ILE A 12 -21.95 30.23 -11.91
CA ILE A 12 -21.47 29.47 -10.76
C ILE A 12 -20.48 28.41 -11.27
N LEU A 13 -19.19 28.62 -11.03
CA LEU A 13 -18.15 27.62 -11.25
C LEU A 13 -18.34 26.49 -10.23
N ALA A 14 -18.95 25.37 -10.64
CA ALA A 14 -19.06 24.18 -9.81
C ALA A 14 -17.67 23.52 -9.68
N PHE A 15 -16.96 23.80 -8.58
CA PHE A 15 -15.80 23.01 -8.18
C PHE A 15 -16.27 21.59 -7.84
N SER A 16 -15.92 20.61 -8.66
CA SER A 16 -16.14 19.20 -8.35
C SER A 16 -15.16 18.77 -7.27
N VAL A 17 -15.61 18.81 -6.01
CA VAL A 17 -14.90 18.15 -4.91
C VAL A 17 -14.97 16.64 -5.19
N GLY A 18 -13.86 16.07 -5.65
CA GLY A 18 -13.78 14.63 -5.85
C GLY A 18 -13.99 13.91 -4.51
N ASN A 19 -15.03 13.08 -4.41
CA ASN A 19 -15.26 12.27 -3.21
C ASN A 19 -14.05 11.38 -2.93
N VAL A 20 -13.44 11.56 -1.76
CA VAL A 20 -12.40 10.69 -1.21
C VAL A 20 -13.09 9.66 -0.33
N TYR A 21 -12.95 8.38 -0.67
CA TYR A 21 -13.47 7.29 0.16
C TYR A 21 -12.34 6.76 1.03
N SER A 22 -12.62 6.58 2.31
CA SER A 22 -11.74 5.86 3.23
C SER A 22 -12.21 4.40 3.34
N GLN A 23 -11.28 3.46 3.28
CA GLN A 23 -11.55 2.03 3.43
C GLN A 23 -10.50 1.41 4.34
N ASN A 24 -10.96 0.67 5.35
CA ASN A 24 -10.09 -0.10 6.21
C ASN A 24 -10.00 -1.55 5.72
N ILE A 25 -8.79 -2.09 5.64
CA ILE A 25 -8.54 -3.52 5.38
C ILE A 25 -8.03 -4.15 6.66
N LYS A 26 -8.69 -5.23 7.09
CA LYS A 26 -8.39 -5.94 8.34
C LYS A 26 -7.80 -7.33 8.04
N ILE A 27 -6.63 -7.61 8.60
CA ILE A 27 -5.96 -8.92 8.54
C ILE A 27 -5.97 -9.52 9.94
N THR A 28 -6.79 -10.55 10.15
CA THR A 28 -7.00 -11.16 11.48
C THR A 28 -6.02 -12.28 11.80
N LYS A 29 -5.28 -12.77 10.79
CA LYS A 29 -4.28 -13.84 10.95
C LYS A 29 -3.05 -13.54 10.10
N GLN A 30 -1.87 -13.64 10.71
CA GLN A 30 -0.59 -13.55 10.03
C GLN A 30 -0.36 -14.82 9.17
N PRO A 31 -0.08 -14.71 7.87
CA PRO A 31 0.31 -15.87 7.07
C PRO A 31 1.72 -16.35 7.44
N HIS A 32 1.84 -17.64 7.76
CA HIS A 32 3.12 -18.29 8.09
C HIS A 32 3.65 -19.23 7.00
N ASN A 33 2.88 -19.42 5.92
CA ASN A 33 3.28 -20.22 4.77
C ASN A 33 2.62 -19.67 3.48
N ILE A 34 2.98 -20.25 2.34
CA ILE A 34 2.48 -19.80 1.03
C ILE A 34 0.98 -20.00 0.91
N ASP A 35 0.44 -21.14 1.30
CA ASP A 35 -0.99 -21.43 1.11
C ASP A 35 -1.87 -20.47 1.94
N ALA A 36 -1.49 -20.22 3.19
CA ALA A 36 -2.14 -19.20 4.02
C ALA A 36 -2.09 -17.80 3.38
N PHE A 37 -0.96 -17.44 2.77
CA PHE A 37 -0.82 -16.15 2.08
C PHE A 37 -1.67 -16.08 0.80
N LEU A 38 -1.74 -17.17 0.04
CA LEU A 38 -2.59 -17.28 -1.16
C LEU A 38 -4.08 -17.20 -0.80
N THR A 39 -4.49 -17.84 0.30
CA THR A 39 -5.86 -17.79 0.83
C THR A 39 -6.22 -16.37 1.24
N LEU A 40 -5.40 -15.72 2.06
CA LEU A 40 -5.61 -14.33 2.46
C LEU A 40 -5.74 -13.42 1.23
N ARG A 41 -4.82 -13.53 0.27
CA ARG A 41 -4.86 -12.77 -0.98
C ARG A 41 -6.15 -12.98 -1.76
N ASN A 42 -6.61 -14.23 -1.92
CA ASN A 42 -7.82 -14.51 -2.70
C ASN A 42 -9.06 -13.84 -2.09
N VAL A 43 -9.08 -13.65 -0.78
CA VAL A 43 -10.17 -12.98 -0.07
C VAL A 43 -10.08 -11.46 -0.24
N ILE A 44 -8.92 -10.85 0.08
CA ILE A 44 -8.87 -9.40 0.23
C ILE A 44 -8.40 -8.66 -1.04
N ALA A 45 -7.60 -9.28 -1.91
CA ALA A 45 -7.08 -8.60 -3.12
C ALA A 45 -8.11 -8.47 -4.25
N THR A 46 -9.40 -8.47 -3.92
CA THR A 46 -10.52 -8.23 -4.84
C THR A 46 -10.79 -6.73 -5.03
N THR A 47 -10.24 -5.88 -4.15
CA THR A 47 -10.17 -4.41 -4.28
C THR A 47 -8.71 -3.92 -4.42
N PRO A 48 -8.48 -2.70 -4.95
CA PRO A 48 -7.15 -2.09 -5.00
C PRO A 48 -6.50 -1.99 -3.60
N GLU A 49 -7.27 -1.57 -2.60
CA GLU A 49 -6.86 -1.40 -1.21
C GLU A 49 -6.42 -2.73 -0.60
N GLY A 50 -7.20 -3.80 -0.82
CA GLY A 50 -6.81 -5.12 -0.35
C GLY A 50 -5.61 -5.71 -1.10
N GLY A 51 -5.45 -5.38 -2.39
CA GLY A 51 -4.22 -5.70 -3.13
C GLY A 51 -2.98 -5.00 -2.55
N ALA A 52 -3.13 -3.74 -2.12
CA ALA A 52 -2.07 -2.99 -1.46
C ALA A 52 -1.76 -3.56 -0.07
N ALA A 53 -2.79 -3.91 0.71
CA ALA A 53 -2.61 -4.57 2.01
C ALA A 53 -1.83 -5.88 1.89
N ILE A 54 -2.06 -6.68 0.83
CA ILE A 54 -1.28 -7.91 0.56
C ILE A 54 0.20 -7.61 0.32
N PHE A 55 0.54 -6.53 -0.38
CA PHE A 55 1.93 -6.13 -0.58
C PHE A 55 2.59 -5.68 0.73
N LEU A 56 1.91 -4.85 1.53
CA LEU A 56 2.39 -4.42 2.84
C LEU A 56 2.59 -5.62 3.79
N GLN A 57 1.66 -6.57 3.76
CA GLN A 57 1.75 -7.83 4.49
C GLN A 57 2.95 -8.67 4.02
N ALA A 58 3.28 -8.67 2.73
CA ALA A 58 4.47 -9.34 2.20
C ALA A 58 5.77 -8.69 2.71
N LEU A 59 5.84 -7.37 2.79
CA LEU A 59 6.97 -6.65 3.39
C LEU A 59 7.13 -6.98 4.88
N LYS A 60 6.02 -7.01 5.65
CA LYS A 60 6.04 -7.42 7.06
C LYS A 60 6.53 -8.85 7.24
N ILE A 61 6.07 -9.78 6.39
CA ILE A 61 6.58 -11.16 6.38
C ILE A 61 8.07 -11.18 6.02
N TYR A 62 8.52 -10.37 5.07
CA TYR A 62 9.92 -10.31 4.65
C TYR A 62 10.86 -9.90 5.78
N VAL A 63 10.47 -8.93 6.63
CA VAL A 63 11.24 -8.55 7.82
C VAL A 63 11.48 -9.72 8.77
N LYS A 64 10.48 -10.59 8.98
CA LYS A 64 10.55 -11.72 9.93
C LYS A 64 11.09 -13.01 9.30
N ASN A 65 10.78 -13.26 8.04
CA ASN A 65 11.16 -14.45 7.29
C ASN A 65 11.44 -14.06 5.83
N PRO A 66 12.69 -13.67 5.50
CA PRO A 66 13.05 -13.22 4.16
C PRO A 66 12.76 -14.25 3.06
N LYS A 67 12.91 -15.55 3.35
CA LYS A 67 12.68 -16.63 2.38
C LYS A 67 11.20 -16.71 1.99
N LEU A 68 10.30 -16.65 2.97
CA LEU A 68 8.86 -16.61 2.71
C LEU A 68 8.45 -15.27 2.10
N GLY A 69 8.96 -14.16 2.65
CA GLY A 69 8.64 -12.80 2.21
C GLY A 69 8.97 -12.56 0.74
N LYS A 70 10.11 -13.04 0.23
CA LYS A 70 10.45 -12.95 -1.21
C LYS A 70 9.40 -13.60 -2.10
N LYS A 71 8.87 -14.76 -1.69
CA LYS A 71 7.79 -15.44 -2.41
C LYS A 71 6.48 -14.65 -2.33
N CYS A 72 6.14 -14.13 -1.16
CA CYS A 72 4.96 -13.30 -0.95
C CYS A 72 5.01 -12.00 -1.78
N LEU A 73 6.18 -11.38 -1.90
CA LEU A 73 6.42 -10.21 -2.73
C LEU A 73 6.16 -10.53 -4.20
N VAL A 74 6.75 -11.60 -4.73
CA VAL A 74 6.46 -12.09 -6.10
C VAL A 74 4.96 -12.34 -6.33
N ILE A 75 4.26 -12.89 -5.34
CA ILE A 75 2.81 -13.14 -5.42
C ILE A 75 2.01 -11.84 -5.44
N SER A 76 2.44 -10.80 -4.72
CA SER A 76 1.68 -9.56 -4.50
C SER A 76 1.76 -8.55 -5.66
N VAL A 77 2.81 -8.63 -6.49
CA VAL A 77 3.04 -7.69 -7.60
C VAL A 77 2.43 -8.14 -8.93
N HIS A 78 2.31 -7.19 -9.86
CA HIS A 78 1.83 -7.44 -11.20
C HIS A 78 2.91 -8.13 -12.05
N LYS A 79 2.51 -8.94 -13.04
CA LYS A 79 3.43 -9.72 -13.89
C LYS A 79 4.46 -8.85 -14.61
N SER A 80 4.14 -7.58 -14.88
CA SER A 80 5.08 -6.62 -15.51
C SER A 80 6.33 -6.33 -14.69
N LEU A 81 6.31 -6.57 -13.38
CA LEU A 81 7.47 -6.42 -12.48
C LEU A 81 8.25 -7.73 -12.31
N LEU A 82 7.79 -8.82 -12.94
CA LEU A 82 8.38 -10.14 -12.79
C LEU A 82 9.29 -10.49 -13.96
N LYS A 83 10.32 -11.27 -13.66
CA LYS A 83 11.25 -11.91 -14.60
C LYS A 83 11.29 -13.41 -14.31
N GLU A 84 11.79 -14.20 -15.25
CA GLU A 84 12.03 -15.62 -15.03
C GLU A 84 13.03 -15.84 -13.89
N GLY A 85 12.77 -16.84 -13.05
CA GLY A 85 13.62 -17.15 -11.90
C GLY A 85 13.06 -18.21 -10.96
N LYS A 86 13.76 -18.49 -9.87
CA LYS A 86 13.46 -19.64 -8.99
C LYS A 86 12.78 -19.26 -7.66
N THR A 87 12.29 -18.03 -7.52
CA THR A 87 11.69 -17.59 -6.25
C THR A 87 10.31 -18.22 -6.04
N TYR A 88 9.40 -18.07 -7.00
CA TYR A 88 8.06 -18.65 -6.92
C TYR A 88 7.50 -18.95 -8.31
N LYS A 89 7.13 -20.22 -8.55
CA LYS A 89 6.51 -20.72 -9.80
C LYS A 89 7.22 -20.24 -11.09
N GLY A 90 8.55 -20.28 -11.13
CA GLY A 90 9.32 -19.87 -12.30
C GLY A 90 9.53 -18.35 -12.43
N PHE A 91 9.10 -17.56 -11.44
CA PHE A 91 9.25 -16.11 -11.44
C PHE A 91 10.05 -15.59 -10.25
N LYS A 92 10.65 -14.42 -10.44
CA LYS A 92 11.25 -13.55 -9.44
C LYS A 92 10.92 -12.08 -9.75
N LEU A 93 11.04 -11.22 -8.75
CA LEU A 93 11.10 -9.76 -8.98
C LEU A 93 12.40 -9.41 -9.71
N ALA A 94 12.41 -8.29 -10.44
CA ALA A 94 13.65 -7.75 -11.01
C ALA A 94 14.70 -7.54 -9.91
N SER A 95 15.98 -7.73 -10.24
CA SER A 95 17.06 -7.63 -9.24
C SER A 95 17.10 -6.23 -8.62
N SER A 96 16.99 -5.18 -9.44
CA SER A 96 16.94 -3.78 -8.98
C SER A 96 15.81 -3.52 -7.98
N ASP A 97 14.63 -4.09 -8.23
CA ASP A 97 13.46 -3.97 -7.35
C ASP A 97 13.70 -4.68 -6.02
N MET A 98 14.26 -5.89 -6.06
CA MET A 98 14.61 -6.63 -4.85
C MET A 98 15.71 -5.96 -4.04
N ASP A 99 16.71 -5.38 -4.69
CA ASP A 99 17.80 -4.68 -4.02
C ASP A 99 17.31 -3.39 -3.36
N LEU A 100 16.38 -2.68 -4.00
CA LEU A 100 15.71 -1.53 -3.39
C LEU A 100 14.90 -1.95 -2.15
N ILE A 101 14.09 -3.00 -2.24
CA ILE A 101 13.37 -3.54 -1.08
C ILE A 101 14.34 -3.93 0.03
N LYS A 102 15.41 -4.67 -0.32
CA LYS A 102 16.41 -5.13 0.64
C LYS A 102 17.05 -3.97 1.37
N ARG A 103 17.62 -2.99 0.66
CA ARG A 103 18.31 -1.84 1.26
C ARG A 103 17.40 -1.04 2.19
N ASN A 104 16.20 -0.67 1.73
CA ASN A 104 15.30 0.14 2.55
C ASN A 104 14.81 -0.59 3.80
N ILE A 105 14.48 -1.88 3.69
CA ILE A 105 14.01 -2.67 4.84
C ILE A 105 15.15 -3.03 5.79
N GLU A 106 16.37 -3.23 5.30
CA GLU A 106 17.55 -3.45 6.16
C GLU A 106 17.91 -2.17 6.93
N ASN A 107 17.81 -1.01 6.29
CA ASN A 107 18.03 0.28 6.94
C ASN A 107 16.96 0.56 8.01
N ASN A 108 15.69 0.23 7.75
CA ASN A 108 14.62 0.42 8.72
C ASN A 108 13.58 -0.70 8.64
N LYS A 109 13.70 -1.67 9.56
CA LYS A 109 12.81 -2.84 9.67
C LYS A 109 11.40 -2.48 10.17
N LEU A 110 11.19 -1.27 10.67
CA LEU A 110 9.91 -0.81 11.23
C LEU A 110 8.96 -0.29 10.14
N ILE A 111 9.47 -0.02 8.93
CA ILE A 111 8.68 0.49 7.78
C ILE A 111 7.38 -0.29 7.56
N PRO A 112 7.33 -1.64 7.53
CA PRO A 112 6.06 -2.32 7.27
C PRO A 112 5.02 -2.14 8.37
N ASN A 113 5.45 -1.94 9.62
CA ASN A 113 4.54 -1.74 10.74
C ASN A 113 3.97 -0.31 10.78
N SER A 114 4.66 0.69 10.23
CA SER A 114 4.18 2.08 10.23
C SER A 114 2.89 2.29 9.44
N TYR A 115 2.50 1.33 8.60
CA TYR A 115 1.24 1.36 7.85
C TYR A 115 0.06 0.71 8.59
N ILE A 116 0.30 0.08 9.74
CA ILE A 116 -0.72 -0.59 10.53
C ILE A 116 -1.22 0.39 11.60
N LEU A 117 -2.54 0.54 11.70
CA LEU A 117 -3.19 1.38 12.71
C LEU A 117 -2.79 0.94 14.12
N GLY A 118 -2.58 1.92 15.00
CA GLY A 118 -2.07 1.71 16.36
C GLY A 118 -0.55 1.73 16.46
N SER A 119 0.19 1.64 15.34
CA SER A 119 1.63 1.93 15.34
C SER A 119 1.90 3.43 15.47
N ALA A 120 3.01 3.81 16.10
CA ALA A 120 3.52 5.17 16.17
C ALA A 120 5.01 5.17 16.53
N PRO A 121 5.77 6.25 16.26
CA PRO A 121 7.14 6.41 16.76
C PRO A 121 7.22 6.15 18.27
N LYS A 122 6.32 6.76 19.05
CA LYS A 122 6.28 6.66 20.53
C LYS A 122 6.10 5.25 21.10
N ASN A 123 5.57 4.30 20.32
CA ASN A 123 5.44 2.90 20.76
C ASN A 123 6.38 1.97 19.99
N ASN A 124 7.41 2.53 19.36
CA ASN A 124 8.38 1.82 18.55
C ASN A 124 7.72 0.99 17.42
N TYR A 125 6.63 1.53 16.85
CA TYR A 125 5.80 0.88 15.83
C TYR A 125 5.37 -0.56 16.20
N LYS A 126 5.14 -0.83 17.49
CA LYS A 126 4.56 -2.09 17.97
C LYS A 126 3.11 -2.19 17.50
N VAL A 127 2.73 -3.39 17.06
CA VAL A 127 1.40 -3.69 16.48
C VAL A 127 1.01 -5.12 16.81
N GLU A 128 -0.27 -5.31 17.12
CA GLU A 128 -0.86 -6.61 17.38
C GLU A 128 -1.97 -6.94 16.38
N LEU A 129 -2.29 -8.22 16.25
CA LEU A 129 -3.45 -8.62 15.48
C LEU A 129 -4.74 -8.11 16.15
N PRO A 130 -5.76 -7.73 15.38
CA PRO A 130 -5.81 -7.71 13.92
C PRO A 130 -5.04 -6.51 13.33
N TYR A 131 -4.31 -6.73 12.23
CA TYR A 131 -3.64 -5.63 11.53
C TYR A 131 -4.67 -4.88 10.69
N GLU A 132 -4.87 -3.62 10.99
CA GLU A 132 -5.78 -2.73 10.25
C GLU A 132 -4.98 -1.70 9.46
N TYR A 133 -5.32 -1.55 8.18
CA TYR A 133 -4.72 -0.57 7.28
C TYR A 133 -5.79 0.42 6.84
N GLU A 134 -5.56 1.71 7.03
CA GLU A 134 -6.45 2.76 6.56
C GLU A 134 -5.99 3.24 5.18
N PHE A 135 -6.84 2.99 4.17
CA PHE A 135 -6.62 3.45 2.82
C PHE A 135 -7.57 4.58 2.46
N SER A 136 -7.16 5.43 1.54
CA SER A 136 -8.03 6.36 0.85
C SER A 136 -7.75 6.37 -0.64
N SER A 137 -8.80 6.45 -1.44
CA SER A 137 -8.73 6.63 -2.89
C SER A 137 -9.77 7.66 -3.33
N ASN A 138 -9.51 8.37 -4.43
CA ASN A 138 -10.54 9.23 -5.05
C ASN A 138 -11.16 8.49 -6.26
N ILE A 139 -12.37 8.89 -6.65
CA ILE A 139 -13.09 8.32 -7.82
C ILE A 139 -12.26 8.42 -9.13
N LEU A 140 -11.47 9.48 -9.26
CA LEU A 140 -10.54 9.73 -10.37
C LEU A 140 -9.20 8.98 -10.22
N GLY A 141 -9.06 8.07 -9.25
CA GLY A 141 -7.80 7.40 -8.90
C GLY A 141 -7.30 6.45 -9.98
N LYS A 142 -8.04 6.32 -11.10
CA LYS A 142 -7.58 5.70 -12.34
C LYS A 142 -6.52 6.59 -12.97
N THR A 143 -5.27 6.18 -12.85
CA THR A 143 -4.18 6.65 -13.70
C THR A 143 -4.18 5.84 -15.00
N LYS A 144 -3.48 6.32 -16.02
CA LYS A 144 -3.15 5.53 -17.22
C LYS A 144 -2.50 4.18 -16.86
N ASP A 145 -1.81 4.15 -15.72
CA ASP A 145 -0.99 3.04 -15.24
C ASP A 145 -1.69 2.16 -14.19
N GLY A 146 -2.96 2.39 -13.86
CA GLY A 146 -3.71 1.58 -12.90
C GLY A 146 -4.53 2.41 -11.91
N THR A 147 -4.91 1.81 -10.79
CA THR A 147 -5.60 2.51 -9.70
C THR A 147 -4.60 2.90 -8.63
N LYS A 148 -4.51 4.20 -8.33
CA LYS A 148 -3.70 4.74 -7.25
C LYS A 148 -4.50 4.72 -5.94
N VAL A 149 -3.92 4.10 -4.91
CA VAL A 149 -4.44 4.12 -3.53
C VAL A 149 -3.43 4.78 -2.61
N PHE A 150 -3.92 5.43 -1.56
CA PHE A 150 -3.10 6.03 -0.53
C PHE A 150 -3.29 5.26 0.78
N VAL A 151 -2.21 4.95 1.48
CA VAL A 151 -2.22 4.31 2.80
C VAL A 151 -1.72 5.29 3.84
N LYS A 152 -2.39 5.32 5.00
CA LYS A 152 -1.93 6.07 6.16
C LYS A 152 -0.61 5.51 6.68
N CYS A 153 0.30 6.41 7.05
CA CYS A 153 1.58 6.07 7.65
C CYS A 153 1.67 6.80 8.99
N SER A 154 1.95 6.10 10.08
CA SER A 154 2.13 6.71 11.40
C SER A 154 3.49 7.37 11.59
N GLY A 155 4.44 7.10 10.70
CA GLY A 155 5.78 7.66 10.71
C GLY A 155 6.01 8.78 9.70
N SER A 156 4.95 9.40 9.19
CA SER A 156 5.03 10.50 8.21
C SER A 156 3.70 11.25 8.16
N ASP A 157 3.75 12.58 8.10
CA ASP A 157 2.55 13.43 7.98
C ASP A 157 1.77 13.21 6.67
N THR A 158 2.44 12.65 5.67
CA THR A 158 1.85 12.35 4.36
C THR A 158 1.55 10.86 4.19
N LYS A 159 0.36 10.56 3.64
CA LYS A 159 -0.01 9.21 3.17
C LYS A 159 0.95 8.75 2.07
N ARG A 160 1.26 7.45 2.03
CA ARG A 160 2.07 6.85 0.96
C ARG A 160 1.17 6.25 -0.10
N TYR A 161 1.60 6.23 -1.35
CA TYR A 161 0.76 5.70 -2.43
C TYR A 161 1.29 4.39 -3.00
N LEU A 162 0.37 3.59 -3.54
CA LEU A 162 0.67 2.46 -4.42
C LEU A 162 -0.17 2.59 -5.68
N ILE A 163 0.32 2.04 -6.79
CA ILE A 163 -0.47 1.89 -8.02
C ILE A 163 -0.69 0.40 -8.26
N LEU A 164 -1.92 0.03 -8.61
CA LEU A 164 -2.32 -1.36 -8.82
C LEU A 164 -3.01 -1.57 -10.16
N LYS A 165 -2.83 -2.76 -10.73
CA LYS A 165 -3.61 -3.26 -11.86
C LYS A 165 -4.32 -4.56 -11.48
N LYS A 166 -5.55 -4.71 -11.95
CA LYS A 166 -6.29 -5.98 -11.85
C LYS A 166 -5.72 -6.97 -12.85
N ASN A 167 -5.40 -8.18 -12.42
CA ASN A 167 -4.94 -9.24 -13.32
C ASN A 167 -6.13 -9.99 -13.97
N ASN A 168 -5.82 -10.94 -14.86
CA ASN A 168 -6.82 -11.76 -15.56
C ASN A 168 -7.66 -12.68 -14.66
N ARG A 169 -7.30 -12.83 -13.37
CA ARG A 169 -8.07 -13.57 -12.37
C ARG A 169 -8.93 -12.66 -11.49
N GLY A 170 -8.99 -11.37 -11.81
CA GLY A 170 -9.72 -10.39 -11.04
C GLY A 170 -9.03 -9.94 -9.74
N LEU A 171 -7.77 -10.31 -9.52
CA LEU A 171 -7.02 -9.91 -8.32
C LEU A 171 -6.19 -8.65 -8.60
N TRP A 172 -6.23 -7.69 -7.70
CA TRP A 172 -5.41 -6.48 -7.75
C TRP A 172 -3.97 -6.77 -7.37
N LYS A 173 -3.05 -6.22 -8.16
CA LYS A 173 -1.61 -6.45 -8.08
C LYS A 173 -0.85 -5.15 -8.17
N VAL A 174 0.15 -4.97 -7.33
CA VAL A 174 0.93 -3.74 -7.27
C VAL A 174 1.85 -3.61 -8.49
N THR A 175 1.86 -2.44 -9.12
CA THR A 175 2.77 -2.04 -10.20
C THR A 175 3.74 -0.93 -9.78
N THR A 176 3.42 -0.18 -8.72
CA THR A 176 4.30 0.86 -8.17
C THR A 176 4.17 0.88 -6.66
N TRP A 177 5.31 0.82 -5.95
CA TRP A 177 5.37 0.71 -4.48
C TRP A 177 6.49 1.52 -3.83
N THR A 178 7.32 2.23 -4.58
CA THR A 178 8.51 2.91 -4.04
C THR A 178 8.18 3.90 -2.93
N SER A 179 7.03 4.58 -3.01
CA SER A 179 6.55 5.50 -1.97
C SER A 179 6.41 4.83 -0.59
N VAL A 180 6.07 3.53 -0.52
CA VAL A 180 5.92 2.84 0.78
C VAL A 180 7.24 2.36 1.39
N LEU A 181 8.37 2.54 0.70
CA LEU A 181 9.71 2.28 1.25
C LEU A 181 10.46 3.54 1.69
N ALA A 182 9.83 4.71 1.57
CA ALA A 182 10.39 5.94 2.10
C ALA A 182 10.65 5.80 3.60
N ASN A 183 11.66 6.52 4.11
CA ASN A 183 11.97 6.48 5.52
C ASN A 183 10.78 6.98 6.37
N ILE A 184 10.77 6.55 7.61
CA ILE A 184 9.76 6.91 8.62
C ILE A 184 10.44 7.63 9.77
N GLN A 185 9.68 8.42 10.52
CA GLN A 185 10.15 9.03 11.75
C GLN A 185 10.74 7.96 12.68
N GLU A 186 11.93 8.23 13.21
CA GLU A 186 12.57 7.31 14.15
C GLU A 186 11.77 7.28 15.47
N PRO A 187 11.68 6.13 16.14
CA PRO A 187 11.24 6.08 17.53
C PRO A 187 12.06 7.07 18.38
N PRO A 188 11.51 7.64 19.45
CA PRO A 188 12.31 8.40 20.39
C PRO A 188 13.44 7.51 20.92
N ASP A 189 14.61 8.09 21.14
CA ASP A 189 15.71 7.42 21.82
C ASP A 189 15.26 7.04 23.24
N ASP A 190 15.69 5.87 23.68
CA ASP A 190 15.52 5.42 25.05
C ASP A 190 16.65 6.06 25.88
N ASP A 191 16.34 7.19 26.53
CA ASP A 191 17.29 7.97 27.35
C ASP A 191 17.44 7.41 28.78
N ASP A 192 16.72 6.33 29.10
CA ASP A 192 16.83 5.58 30.37
C ASP A 192 18.05 4.61 30.41
N LEU A 193 19.04 4.79 29.51
CA LEU A 193 20.31 4.04 29.47
C LEU A 193 21.54 4.92 29.65
#